data_AF-A0A8H6SFF4-F1
#
_entry.id   AF-A0A8H6SFF4-F1
#
_cell.length_a   1.000
_cell.length_b   1.000
_cell.length_c   1.000
_cell.angle_alpha   90.00
_cell.angle_beta   90.00
_cell.angle_gamma   90.00
#
_symmetry.space_group_name_H-M   'P 1'
#
loop_
_entity.id
_entity.type
_entity.pdbx_description
1 polymer ?
#
loop_
_entity_poly.entity_id
_entity_poly.type
_entity_poly.pdbx_seq_one_letter_code
_entity_poly.pdbx_strand_id
1 'polypeptide(L)'
;MLVLLGICTTHWSISLVRYVHAFIYIRSPEAVFFYLFDNREVLQLVNTALSVFSGTVGDTVIIHRLWIVWGRDLRIVVFPIVTCLVVFVCGCAMVWSFSQSTLIEGRIIQPGWITAEWVFSVLTTVYCTAFIILRIYRTMGLPQRGAFKSILGVLVEHLRFPHLPTN
;
A
#
# COMPACT_ATOMS: atom_id res chain seq x y z
N MET A 1 -11.09 -5.01 -7.64
CA MET A 1 -9.96 -4.34 -8.34
C MET A 1 -10.40 -3.07 -9.06
N LEU A 2 -11.48 -3.07 -9.85
CA LEU A 2 -11.98 -1.83 -10.50
C LEU A 2 -12.36 -0.72 -9.51
N VAL A 3 -13.01 -1.07 -8.39
CA VAL A 3 -13.36 -0.11 -7.33
C VAL A 3 -12.13 0.56 -6.72
N LEU A 4 -11.11 -0.23 -6.37
CA LEU A 4 -9.84 0.28 -5.85
C LEU A 4 -9.15 1.20 -6.85
N LEU A 5 -9.13 0.81 -8.14
CA LEU A 5 -8.55 1.63 -9.20
C LEU A 5 -9.26 2.98 -9.29
N GLY A 6 -10.59 3.00 -9.31
CA GLY A 6 -11.37 4.24 -9.35
C GLY A 6 -11.06 5.17 -8.18
N ILE A 7 -11.10 4.64 -6.95
CA ILE A 7 -10.81 5.42 -5.73
C ILE A 7 -9.38 5.97 -5.75
N CYS A 8 -8.39 5.14 -6.07
CA CYS A 8 -7.00 5.56 -6.17
C CYS A 8 -6.81 6.64 -7.23
N THR A 9 -7.39 6.47 -8.42
CA THR A 9 -7.32 7.46 -9.48
C THR A 9 -7.90 8.78 -9.01
N THR A 10 -9.08 8.78 -8.38
CA THR A 10 -9.70 10.00 -7.84
C THR A 10 -8.81 10.67 -6.77
N HIS A 11 -8.25 9.92 -5.83
CA HIS A 11 -7.32 10.43 -4.82
C HIS A 11 -6.10 11.13 -5.44
N TRP A 12 -5.47 10.49 -6.42
CA TRP A 12 -4.32 11.07 -7.11
C TRP A 12 -4.68 12.27 -7.98
N SER A 13 -5.84 12.23 -8.65
CA SER A 13 -6.35 13.37 -9.43
C SER A 13 -6.62 14.58 -8.54
N ILE A 14 -7.27 14.39 -7.39
CA ILE A 14 -7.53 15.48 -6.43
C ILE A 14 -6.21 16.06 -5.92
N SER A 15 -5.26 15.20 -5.54
CA SER A 15 -3.93 15.63 -5.08
C SER A 15 -3.22 16.47 -6.15
N LEU A 16 -3.25 16.04 -7.41
CA LEU A 16 -2.66 16.76 -8.53
C LEU A 16 -3.32 18.13 -8.74
N VAL A 17 -4.65 18.21 -8.70
CA VAL A 17 -5.38 19.49 -8.81
C VAL A 17 -4.98 20.44 -7.68
N ARG A 18 -4.87 19.95 -6.44
CA ARG A 18 -4.43 20.77 -5.29
C ARG A 18 -3.00 21.29 -5.46
N TYR A 19 -2.08 20.45 -5.92
CA TYR A 19 -0.70 20.88 -6.18
C TYR A 19 -0.61 21.90 -7.31
N VAL A 20 -1.28 21.66 -8.43
CA VAL A 20 -1.34 22.61 -9.54
C VAL A 20 -1.94 23.94 -9.09
N HIS A 21 -3.02 23.90 -8.32
CA HIS A 21 -3.63 25.11 -7.76
C HIS A 21 -2.63 25.88 -6.88
N ALA A 22 -1.96 25.17 -5.97
CA ALA A 22 -1.00 25.77 -5.06
C ALA A 22 0.18 26.41 -5.82
N PHE A 23 0.82 25.69 -6.74
CA PHE A 23 2.04 26.18 -7.40
C PHE A 23 1.80 27.19 -8.53
N ILE A 24 0.64 27.17 -9.19
CA ILE A 24 0.36 28.08 -10.33
C ILE A 24 -0.37 29.35 -9.88
N TYR A 25 -1.33 29.22 -8.97
CA TYR A 25 -2.26 30.32 -8.67
C TYR A 25 -1.91 31.10 -7.40
N ILE A 26 -1.14 30.51 -6.48
CA ILE A 26 -0.70 31.18 -5.26
C ILE A 26 0.68 31.80 -5.50
N ARG A 27 0.79 33.12 -5.25
CA ARG A 27 1.99 33.90 -5.59
C ARG A 27 3.06 33.94 -4.50
N SER A 28 2.72 33.64 -3.24
CA SER A 28 3.68 33.63 -2.13
C SER A 28 4.00 32.21 -1.67
N PRO A 29 5.28 31.85 -1.51
CA PRO A 29 5.68 30.54 -1.00
C PRO A 29 5.08 30.22 0.38
N GLU A 30 4.92 31.23 1.25
CA GLU A 30 4.29 31.01 2.56
C GLU A 30 2.82 30.62 2.41
N ALA A 31 2.07 31.26 1.52
CA ALA A 31 0.66 30.93 1.31
C ALA A 31 0.47 29.56 0.64
N VAL A 32 1.41 29.13 -0.20
CA VAL A 32 1.45 27.75 -0.74
C VAL A 32 1.55 26.74 0.39
N PHE A 33 2.48 26.98 1.33
CA PHE A 33 2.64 26.14 2.52
C PHE A 33 1.33 26.12 3.33
N PHE A 34 0.78 27.28 3.69
CA PHE A 34 -0.47 27.31 4.45
C PHE A 34 -1.63 26.60 3.75
N TYR A 35 -1.78 26.74 2.42
CA TYR A 35 -2.83 26.06 1.67
C TYR A 35 -2.66 24.53 1.62
N LEU A 36 -1.44 24.04 1.39
CA LEU A 36 -1.18 22.59 1.30
C LEU A 36 -1.29 21.90 2.65
N PHE A 37 -0.90 22.58 3.72
CA PHE A 37 -0.97 22.08 5.10
C PHE A 37 -2.26 22.44 5.83
N ASP A 38 -3.20 23.14 5.17
CA ASP A 38 -4.54 23.34 5.71
C ASP A 38 -5.34 22.04 5.59
N ASN A 39 -5.42 21.32 6.71
CA ASN A 39 -6.11 20.04 6.81
C ASN A 39 -7.64 20.18 6.87
N ARG A 40 -8.17 21.41 7.02
CA ARG A 40 -9.63 21.66 7.06
C ARG A 40 -10.24 21.93 5.70
N GLU A 41 -9.41 22.18 4.70
CA GLU A 41 -9.85 22.38 3.34
C GLU A 41 -10.68 21.17 2.88
N VAL A 42 -11.89 21.40 2.38
CA VAL A 42 -12.88 20.33 2.12
C VAL A 42 -12.31 19.31 1.15
N LEU A 43 -11.59 19.75 0.12
CA LEU A 43 -10.97 18.87 -0.85
C LEU A 43 -9.85 18.04 -0.22
N GLN A 44 -9.10 18.59 0.74
CA GLN A 44 -8.13 17.84 1.54
C GLN A 44 -8.78 16.78 2.42
N LEU A 45 -9.88 17.10 3.12
CA LEU A 45 -10.62 16.13 3.93
C LEU A 45 -11.16 14.98 3.08
N VAL A 46 -11.76 15.30 1.93
CA VAL A 46 -12.23 14.30 0.96
C VAL A 46 -11.08 13.46 0.44
N ASN A 47 -9.95 14.08 0.12
CA ASN A 47 -8.75 13.37 -0.33
C ASN A 47 -8.23 12.41 0.74
N THR A 48 -8.09 12.85 1.99
CA THR A 48 -7.66 11.99 3.10
C THR A 48 -8.61 10.82 3.29
N ALA A 49 -9.93 11.04 3.25
CA ALA A 49 -10.92 9.96 3.37
C ALA A 49 -10.76 8.93 2.23
N LEU A 50 -10.64 9.40 0.97
CA LEU A 50 -10.40 8.51 -0.18
C LEU A 50 -9.10 7.72 -0.02
N SER A 51 -8.05 8.34 0.54
CA SER A 51 -6.79 7.69 0.85
C SER A 51 -6.98 6.52 1.83
N VAL A 52 -7.63 6.78 2.97
CA VAL A 52 -7.92 5.78 4.01
C VAL A 52 -8.76 4.62 3.45
N PHE A 53 -9.80 4.92 2.66
CA PHE A 53 -10.62 3.89 2.02
C PHE A 53 -9.80 3.06 1.03
N SER A 54 -8.99 3.70 0.20
CA SER A 54 -8.15 2.99 -0.77
C SER A 54 -7.12 2.08 -0.09
N GLY A 55 -6.49 2.54 0.99
CA GLY A 55 -5.56 1.75 1.80
C GLY A 55 -6.24 0.54 2.44
N THR A 56 -7.38 0.75 3.10
CA THR A 56 -8.14 -0.33 3.76
C THR A 56 -8.61 -1.39 2.75
N VAL A 57 -9.07 -0.98 1.57
CA VAL A 57 -9.44 -1.90 0.50
C VAL A 57 -8.21 -2.64 -0.04
N GLY A 58 -7.07 -1.96 -0.14
CA GLY A 58 -5.78 -2.57 -0.51
C GLY A 58 -5.37 -3.67 0.46
N ASP A 59 -5.38 -3.39 1.76
CA ASP A 59 -5.07 -4.36 2.82
C ASP A 59 -6.02 -5.56 2.77
N THR A 60 -7.32 -5.31 2.57
CA THR A 60 -8.34 -6.37 2.43
C THR A 60 -8.05 -7.30 1.23
N VAL A 61 -7.58 -6.76 0.11
CA VAL A 61 -7.21 -7.57 -1.07
C VAL A 61 -6.02 -8.48 -0.78
N ILE A 62 -5.02 -7.98 -0.05
CA ILE A 62 -3.85 -8.77 0.35
C ILE A 62 -4.25 -9.88 1.34
N ILE A 63 -5.10 -9.55 2.31
CA ILE A 63 -5.66 -10.53 3.27
C ILE A 63 -6.44 -11.62 2.55
N HIS A 64 -7.28 -11.24 1.59
CA HIS A 64 -8.04 -12.19 0.78
C HIS A 64 -7.12 -13.15 -0.01
N ARG A 65 -6.00 -12.64 -0.55
CA ARG A 65 -5.00 -13.48 -1.22
C ARG A 65 -4.36 -14.47 -0.24
N LEU A 66 -3.98 -14.00 0.95
CA LEU A 66 -3.42 -14.84 2.00
C LEU A 66 -4.40 -15.96 2.40
N TRP A 67 -5.68 -15.63 2.57
CA TRP A 67 -6.74 -16.58 2.91
C TRP A 67 -6.86 -17.70 1.86
N ILE A 68 -6.88 -17.34 0.57
CA ILE A 68 -6.96 -18.32 -0.53
C ILE A 68 -5.70 -19.21 -0.56
N VAL A 69 -4.52 -18.62 -0.47
CA VAL A 69 -3.23 -19.34 -0.55
C VAL A 69 -3.06 -20.37 0.58
N TRP A 70 -3.62 -20.08 1.76
CA TRP A 70 -3.62 -20.98 2.90
C TRP A 70 -4.84 -21.92 2.97
N GLY A 71 -5.61 -22.06 1.89
CA GLY A 71 -6.71 -23.02 1.83
C GLY A 71 -7.89 -22.63 2.72
N ARG A 72 -8.14 -21.33 2.86
CA ARG A 72 -9.21 -20.73 3.68
C ARG A 72 -9.06 -20.90 5.19
N ASP A 73 -7.84 -21.17 5.69
CA ASP A 73 -7.57 -21.22 7.13
C ASP A 73 -7.70 -19.82 7.77
N LEU A 74 -8.70 -19.68 8.66
CA LEU A 74 -8.98 -18.42 9.35
C LEU A 74 -7.89 -18.04 10.36
N ARG A 75 -7.15 -19.00 10.92
CA ARG A 75 -6.16 -18.74 11.99
C ARG A 75 -5.05 -17.78 11.55
N ILE A 76 -4.73 -17.81 10.26
CA ILE A 76 -3.63 -17.06 9.66
C ILE A 76 -4.06 -15.64 9.26
N VAL A 77 -5.36 -15.45 9.04
CA VAL A 77 -5.92 -14.15 8.67
C VAL A 77 -6.46 -13.36 9.86
N VAL A 78 -6.61 -13.96 11.05
CA VAL A 78 -7.03 -13.21 12.25
C VAL A 78 -6.13 -12.01 12.51
N PHE A 79 -4.81 -12.21 12.53
CA PHE A 79 -3.85 -11.14 12.79
C PHE A 79 -4.00 -9.97 11.79
N PRO A 80 -3.93 -10.19 10.46
CA PRO A 80 -4.02 -9.09 9.53
C PRO A 80 -5.44 -8.48 9.42
N ILE A 81 -6.51 -9.21 9.78
CA ILE A 81 -7.85 -8.63 9.91
C ILE A 81 -7.89 -7.64 11.07
N VAL A 82 -7.33 -8.00 12.23
CA VAL A 82 -7.29 -7.11 13.40
C VAL A 82 -6.48 -5.85 13.09
N THR A 83 -5.32 -5.98 12.47
CA THR A 83 -4.51 -4.80 12.08
C THR A 83 -5.22 -3.95 11.01
N CYS A 84 -5.91 -4.56 10.05
CA CYS A 84 -6.72 -3.82 9.07
C CYS A 84 -7.86 -3.03 9.72
N LEU A 85 -8.52 -3.56 10.76
CA LEU A 85 -9.53 -2.83 11.53
C LEU A 85 -8.91 -1.65 12.29
N VAL A 86 -7.72 -1.85 12.88
CA VAL A 86 -6.98 -0.78 13.55
C VAL A 86 -6.63 0.34 12.55
N VAL A 87 -6.13 -0.01 11.35
CA VAL A 87 -5.85 0.94 10.26
C VAL A 87 -7.11 1.75 9.93
N PHE A 88 -8.25 1.09 9.74
CA PHE A 88 -9.50 1.78 9.42
C PHE A 88 -9.95 2.75 10.54
N VAL A 89 -9.90 2.31 11.80
CA VAL A 89 -10.25 3.16 12.96
C VAL A 89 -9.29 4.35 13.09
N CYS A 90 -7.98 4.13 12.95
CA CYS A 90 -6.98 5.20 12.96
C CYS A 90 -7.20 6.19 11.81
N GLY A 91 -7.52 5.71 10.61
CA GLY A 91 -7.84 6.56 9.46
C GLY A 91 -9.11 7.39 9.68
N CYS A 92 -10.17 6.81 10.24
CA CYS A 92 -11.37 7.57 10.63
C CYS A 92 -11.06 8.63 11.69
N ALA A 93 -10.26 8.28 12.71
CA ALA A 93 -9.82 9.21 13.74
C ALA A 93 -8.97 10.35 13.17
N MET A 94 -8.17 10.07 12.13
CA MET A 94 -7.41 11.09 11.41
C MET A 94 -8.33 12.08 10.69
N VAL A 95 -9.29 11.58 9.89
CA VAL A 95 -10.26 12.44 9.18
C VAL A 95 -11.05 13.30 10.16
N TRP A 96 -11.46 12.72 11.30
CA TRP A 96 -12.11 13.48 12.38
C TRP A 96 -11.19 14.52 13.01
N SER A 97 -9.93 14.17 13.26
CA SER A 97 -8.95 15.11 13.82
C SER A 97 -8.71 16.30 12.90
N PHE A 98 -8.65 16.07 11.58
CA PHE A 98 -8.49 17.10 10.57
C PHE A 98 -9.73 17.99 10.42
N SER A 99 -10.94 17.45 10.56
CA SER A 99 -12.14 18.29 10.53
C SER A 99 -12.23 19.20 11.76
N GLN A 100 -11.75 18.72 12.91
CA GLN A 100 -11.79 19.47 14.17
C GLN A 100 -10.55 20.32 14.43
N SER A 101 -9.47 20.23 13.65
CA SER A 101 -8.21 20.92 13.95
C SER A 101 -8.29 22.43 13.76
N THR A 102 -8.63 23.18 14.82
CA THR A 102 -8.46 24.64 14.83
C THR A 102 -6.97 24.94 14.78
N LEU A 103 -6.56 25.94 14.00
CA LEU A 103 -5.21 26.54 14.04
C LEU A 103 -4.95 27.13 15.44
N ILE A 104 -4.72 26.29 16.45
CA ILE A 104 -4.33 26.72 17.78
C ILE A 104 -2.80 26.78 17.75
N GLU A 105 -2.27 28.01 17.75
CA GLU A 105 -0.87 28.34 18.00
C GLU A 105 0.18 27.90 16.97
N GLY A 106 -0.18 27.79 15.68
CA GLY A 106 0.81 27.64 14.60
C GLY A 106 1.67 26.37 14.66
N ARG A 107 1.30 25.40 15.52
CA ARG A 107 2.01 24.13 15.69
C ARG A 107 1.21 23.03 14.99
N ILE A 108 1.80 22.45 13.96
CA ILE A 108 1.27 21.24 13.31
C ILE A 108 1.46 20.08 14.31
N ILE A 109 0.47 19.82 15.16
CA ILE A 109 0.47 18.60 15.96
C ILE A 109 0.00 17.49 15.03
N GLN A 110 0.95 16.71 14.48
CA GLN A 110 0.59 15.51 13.74
C GLN A 110 -0.07 14.52 14.71
N PRO A 111 -1.33 14.15 14.49
CA PRO A 111 -1.97 13.14 15.32
C PRO A 111 -1.21 11.82 15.22
N GLY A 112 -0.91 11.18 16.36
CA GLY A 112 -0.27 9.86 16.40
C GLY A 112 -1.04 8.78 15.64
N TRP A 113 -2.31 9.03 15.34
CA TRP A 113 -3.15 8.22 14.44
C TRP A 113 -2.53 8.01 13.06
N ILE A 114 -1.83 9.01 12.51
CA ILE A 114 -1.14 8.91 11.22
C ILE A 114 -0.07 7.84 11.31
N THR A 115 0.90 8.01 12.21
CA THR A 115 2.01 7.06 12.36
C THR A 115 1.50 5.65 12.64
N ALA A 116 0.46 5.51 13.47
CA ALA A 116 -0.16 4.22 13.74
C ALA A 116 -0.73 3.56 12.46
N GLU A 117 -1.51 4.30 11.66
CA GLU A 117 -2.06 3.79 10.40
C GLU A 117 -0.98 3.22 9.47
N TRP A 118 0.09 4.00 9.22
CA TRP A 118 1.21 3.57 8.37
C TRP A 118 1.92 2.34 8.91
N VAL A 119 2.20 2.32 10.22
CA VAL A 119 2.90 1.19 10.86
C VAL A 119 2.07 -0.08 10.75
N PHE A 120 0.77 -0.02 11.07
CA PHE A 120 -0.10 -1.20 11.01
C PHE A 120 -0.34 -1.67 9.57
N SER A 121 -0.47 -0.78 8.60
CA SER A 121 -0.61 -1.16 7.19
C SER A 121 0.66 -1.85 6.66
N VAL A 122 1.85 -1.31 6.98
CA VAL A 122 3.13 -1.94 6.63
C VAL A 122 3.26 -3.31 7.29
N LEU A 123 2.94 -3.43 8.59
CA LEU A 123 2.97 -4.71 9.29
C LEU A 123 2.04 -5.74 8.63
N THR A 124 0.83 -5.33 8.25
CA THR A 124 -0.14 -6.19 7.55
C THR A 124 0.43 -6.68 6.22
N THR A 125 0.96 -5.77 5.42
CA THR A 125 1.54 -6.09 4.10
C THR A 125 2.75 -7.01 4.22
N VAL A 126 3.68 -6.74 5.15
CA VAL A 126 4.88 -7.55 5.38
C VAL A 126 4.49 -8.94 5.87
N TYR A 127 3.58 -9.02 6.85
CA TYR A 127 3.08 -10.28 7.37
C TYR A 127 2.44 -11.14 6.27
N CYS A 128 1.49 -10.58 5.52
CA CYS A 128 0.80 -11.30 4.47
C CYS A 128 1.75 -11.74 3.36
N THR A 129 2.65 -10.86 2.93
CA THR A 129 3.63 -11.17 1.88
C THR A 129 4.57 -12.29 2.33
N ALA A 130 5.12 -12.22 3.55
CA ALA A 130 5.98 -13.26 4.09
C ALA A 130 5.26 -14.62 4.16
N PHE A 131 4.02 -14.67 4.64
CA PHE A 131 3.26 -15.92 4.74
C PHE A 131 2.85 -16.49 3.38
N ILE A 132 2.54 -15.63 2.40
CA ILE A 132 2.29 -16.05 1.02
C ILE A 132 3.56 -16.69 0.45
N ILE A 133 4.70 -16.01 0.59
CA ILE A 133 6.01 -16.52 0.14
C ILE A 133 6.34 -17.86 0.80
N LEU A 134 6.18 -17.97 2.12
CA LEU A 134 6.43 -19.21 2.86
C LEU A 134 5.54 -20.37 2.38
N ARG A 135 4.26 -20.10 2.09
CA ARG A 135 3.34 -21.12 1.56
C ARG A 135 3.77 -21.56 0.16
N ILE A 136 4.11 -20.61 -0.71
CA ILE A 136 4.61 -20.88 -2.05
C ILE A 136 5.87 -21.76 -1.99
N TYR A 137 6.86 -21.41 -1.15
CA TYR A 137 8.07 -22.21 -0.98
C TYR A 137 7.77 -23.63 -0.49
N ARG A 138 6.84 -23.79 0.47
CA ARG A 138 6.46 -25.12 0.98
C ARG A 138 5.73 -25.96 -0.06
N THR A 139 4.87 -25.35 -0.88
CA THR A 139 4.14 -26.06 -1.95
C THR A 139 5.04 -26.36 -3.16
N MET A 140 5.94 -25.44 -3.54
CA MET A 140 6.90 -25.63 -4.64
C MET A 140 8.05 -26.57 -4.28
N GLY A 141 8.28 -26.83 -2.99
CA GLY A 141 9.31 -27.72 -2.47
C GLY A 141 9.21 -29.20 -2.87
N LEU A 142 8.16 -29.63 -3.60
CA LEU A 142 7.93 -31.04 -3.95
C LEU A 142 7.78 -31.41 -5.44
N PRO A 143 7.86 -30.49 -6.43
CA PRO A 143 8.40 -30.92 -7.74
C PRO A 143 9.20 -29.87 -8.55
N GLN A 144 9.38 -28.62 -8.10
CA GLN A 144 10.10 -27.60 -8.90
C GLN A 144 11.63 -27.64 -8.80
N ARG A 145 12.20 -28.50 -7.95
CA ARG A 145 13.65 -28.83 -8.02
C ARG A 145 14.04 -29.43 -9.37
N GLY A 146 13.10 -30.07 -10.09
CA GLY A 146 13.35 -30.62 -11.43
C GLY A 146 13.42 -29.55 -12.52
N ALA A 147 12.50 -28.59 -12.52
CA ALA A 147 12.43 -27.54 -13.55
C ALA A 147 13.61 -26.56 -13.46
N PHE A 148 14.00 -26.13 -12.25
CA PHE A 148 15.15 -25.25 -12.09
C PHE A 148 16.47 -25.96 -12.42
N LYS A 149 16.62 -27.26 -12.07
CA LYS A 149 17.76 -28.07 -12.50
C LYS A 149 17.78 -28.33 -14.00
N SER A 150 16.61 -28.45 -14.65
CA SER A 150 16.51 -28.65 -16.09
C SER A 150 16.90 -27.38 -16.85
N ILE A 151 16.46 -26.21 -16.42
CA ILE A 151 16.87 -24.93 -17.01
C ILE A 151 18.36 -24.66 -16.75
N LEU A 152 18.85 -24.93 -15.54
CA LEU A 152 20.27 -24.81 -15.21
C LEU A 152 21.12 -25.81 -15.99
N GLY A 153 20.61 -27.03 -16.20
CA GLY A 153 21.24 -28.06 -17.03
C GLY A 153 21.36 -27.63 -18.48
N VAL A 154 20.27 -27.11 -19.07
CA VAL A 154 20.27 -26.55 -20.44
C VAL A 154 21.25 -25.37 -20.55
N LEU A 155 21.29 -24.46 -19.57
CA LEU A 155 22.23 -23.34 -19.58
C LEU A 155 23.68 -23.78 -19.42
N VAL A 156 23.96 -24.74 -18.55
CA VAL A 156 25.30 -25.32 -18.37
C VAL A 156 25.75 -26.07 -19.62
N GLU A 157 24.85 -26.81 -20.28
CA GLU A 157 25.14 -27.49 -21.54
C GLU A 157 25.40 -26.50 -22.67
N HIS A 158 24.64 -25.40 -22.74
CA HIS A 158 24.86 -24.33 -23.72
C HIS A 158 26.18 -23.57 -23.49
N LEU A 159 26.59 -23.39 -22.23
CA LEU A 159 27.88 -22.79 -21.87
C LEU A 159 29.07 -23.75 -22.06
N ARG A 160 28.82 -25.07 -22.08
CA ARG A 160 29.86 -26.08 -22.27
C ARG A 160 30.26 -26.29 -23.73
N PHE A 161 29.42 -25.86 -24.68
CA PHE A 161 29.71 -25.95 -26.11
C PHE A 161 29.70 -24.57 -26.80
N PRO A 162 30.69 -23.70 -26.53
CA PRO A 162 30.92 -22.55 -27.38
C PRO A 162 31.71 -23.05 -28.60
N HIS A 163 31.04 -23.09 -29.77
CA HIS A 163 31.67 -23.20 -31.09
C HIS A 163 32.08 -24.61 -31.56
N LEU A 164 31.12 -25.33 -32.18
CA LEU A 164 31.44 -26.12 -33.37
C LEU A 164 30.92 -25.33 -34.58
N PRO A 165 31.80 -24.77 -35.44
CA PRO A 165 31.36 -24.11 -36.66
C PRO A 165 30.75 -25.17 -37.59
N THR A 166 29.47 -24.99 -37.91
CA THR A 166 28.82 -25.69 -39.02
C THR A 166 29.41 -25.14 -40.32
N ASN A 167 30.29 -25.93 -40.93
CA ASN A 167 30.57 -25.86 -42.37
C ASN A 167 29.32 -26.23 -43.16
#